data_AF-A0A0G0W3Z1-F1
#
_entry.id   AF-A0A0G0W3Z1-F1
#
_cell.length_a   1.000
_cell.length_b   1.000
_cell.length_c   1.000
_cell.angle_alpha   90.00
_cell.angle_beta   90.00
_cell.angle_gamma   90.00
#
_symmetry.space_group_name_H-M   'P 1'
#
loop_
_entity.id
_entity.type
_entity.pdbx_description
1 polymer ?
#
loop_
_entity_poly.entity_id
_entity_poly.type
_entity_poly.pdbx_seq_one_letter_code
_entity_poly.pdbx_strand_id
1 'polypeptide(L)' 'MKKRILTGDNTTGRLHLGHYVGSLENRVKLQNDYDTFIILADAHSLAYPKYIGEPDLIADSILQVAQK' A
#
# COMPACT_ATOMS: atom_id res chain seq x y z
N MET A 1 20.16 14.43 -10.13
CA MET A 1 19.31 14.07 -8.97
C MET A 1 18.17 13.21 -9.50
N LYS A 2 17.90 12.03 -8.93
CA LYS A 2 16.72 11.24 -9.33
C LYS A 2 15.46 11.98 -8.90
N LYS A 3 14.40 11.93 -9.72
CA LYS A 3 13.07 12.41 -9.33
C LYS A 3 12.52 11.49 -8.24
N ARG A 4 11.58 11.99 -7.43
CA ARG A 4 11.01 11.26 -6.28
C ARG A 4 9.57 10.86 -6.53
N ILE A 5 9.21 9.64 -6.16
CA ILE A 5 7.84 9.12 -6.18
C ILE A 5 7.45 8.70 -4.76
N LEU A 6 6.27 9.12 -4.33
CA LEU A 6 5.59 8.61 -3.15
C LEU A 6 4.32 7.89 -3.61
N THR A 7 4.17 6.64 -3.22
CA THR A 7 3.01 5.79 -3.52
C THR A 7 2.72 4.90 -2.32
N GLY A 8 1.60 4.20 -2.30
CA GLY A 8 1.25 3.34 -1.18
C GLY A 8 -0.12 2.72 -1.32
N ASP A 9 -0.43 1.82 -0.40
CA ASP A 9 -1.69 1.09 -0.34
C ASP A 9 -2.38 1.32 1.00
N ASN A 10 -3.71 1.34 0.96
CA ASN A 10 -4.54 1.33 2.16
C ASN A 10 -4.58 -0.12 2.70
N THR A 11 -4.18 -0.33 3.96
CA THR A 11 -4.02 -1.68 4.53
C THR A 11 -5.35 -2.23 5.02
N THR A 12 -6.15 -2.74 4.08
CA THR A 12 -7.51 -3.22 4.36
C THR A 12 -7.74 -4.67 3.90
N GLY A 13 -6.66 -5.44 3.78
CA GLY A 13 -6.66 -6.84 3.38
C GLY A 13 -5.57 -7.15 2.33
N ARG A 14 -5.64 -8.36 1.78
CA ARG A 14 -4.67 -8.84 0.78
C ARG A 14 -4.78 -8.09 -0.54
N LEU A 15 -3.62 -7.84 -1.15
CA LEU A 15 -3.52 -7.34 -2.52
C LEU A 15 -4.13 -8.35 -3.51
N HIS A 16 -4.88 -7.84 -4.48
CA HIS A 16 -5.49 -8.59 -5.58
C HIS A 16 -5.07 -8.00 -6.94
N LEU A 17 -5.46 -8.65 -8.05
CA LEU A 17 -5.04 -8.31 -9.42
C LEU A 17 -5.26 -6.83 -9.80
N GLY A 18 -6.28 -6.19 -9.23
CA GLY A 18 -6.55 -4.76 -9.44
C GLY A 18 -5.44 -3.87 -8.92
N HIS A 19 -4.82 -4.22 -7.78
CA HIS A 19 -3.65 -3.50 -7.27
C HIS A 19 -2.43 -3.70 -8.17
N TYR A 20 -2.27 -4.92 -8.71
CA TYR A 20 -1.16 -5.23 -9.61
C TYR A 20 -1.21 -4.35 -10.87
N VAL A 21 -2.31 -4.41 -11.60
CA VAL A 21 -2.49 -3.65 -12.84
C VAL A 21 -2.60 -2.15 -12.58
N GLY A 22 -3.20 -1.76 -11.45
CA GLY A 22 -3.44 -0.35 -11.11
C GLY A 22 -2.20 0.40 -10.60
N SER A 23 -1.32 -0.26 -9.84
CA SER A 23 -0.18 0.43 -9.21
C SER A 23 1.10 -0.39 -9.17
N LEU A 24 1.08 -1.64 -8.70
CA LEU A 24 2.31 -2.38 -8.38
C LEU A 24 3.21 -2.61 -9.59
N GLU A 25 2.64 -2.93 -10.76
CA GLU A 25 3.43 -3.12 -11.97
C GLU A 25 4.22 -1.85 -12.34
N ASN A 26 3.61 -0.68 -12.20
CA ASN A 26 4.28 0.60 -12.44
C ASN A 26 5.33 0.91 -11.38
N ARG A 27 5.11 0.55 -10.11
CA ARG A 27 6.12 0.70 -9.04
C ARG A 27 7.39 -0.07 -9.38
N VAL A 28 7.25 -1.33 -9.80
CA VAL A 28 8.38 -2.19 -10.19
C VAL A 28 9.11 -1.65 -11.41
N LYS A 29 8.38 -1.15 -12.42
CA LYS A 29 8.97 -0.54 -13.63
C LYS A 29 9.80 0.70 -13.30
N LEU A 30 9.32 1.55 -12.38
CA LEU A 30 9.89 2.86 -12.10
C LEU A 30 10.94 2.87 -10.97
N GLN A 31 11.04 1.82 -10.16
CA GLN A 31 11.89 1.80 -8.95
C GLN A 31 13.38 2.08 -9.22
N ASN A 32 13.88 1.74 -10.41
CA ASN A 32 15.28 1.95 -10.77
C ASN A 32 15.56 3.38 -11.24
N ASP A 33 14.53 4.07 -11.75
CA ASP A 33 14.64 5.41 -12.34
C ASP A 33 14.34 6.53 -11.34
N TYR A 34 13.58 6.22 -10.28
CA TYR A 34 13.12 7.17 -9.27
C TYR A 34 13.54 6.77 -7.84
N ASP A 35 13.77 7.77 -6.99
CA ASP A 35 13.79 7.58 -5.54
C ASP A 35 12.35 7.26 -5.10
N THR A 36 12.08 5.98 -4.82
CA THR A 36 10.72 5.49 -4.60
C THR A 36 10.46 5.25 -3.11
N PHE A 37 9.38 5.85 -2.61
CA PHE A 37 8.88 5.68 -1.24
C PHE A 37 7.52 4.99 -1.30
N ILE A 38 7.37 3.90 -0.56
CA ILE A 38 6.12 3.14 -0.46
C ILE A 38 5.60 3.26 0.96
N ILE A 39 4.35 3.73 1.11
CA ILE A 39 3.67 3.81 2.41
C ILE A 39 2.61 2.72 2.52
N LEU A 40 2.51 2.16 3.72
CA LEU A 40 1.37 1.36 4.14
C LEU A 40 0.50 2.25 5.01
N ALA A 41 -0.62 2.72 4.47
CA ALA A 41 -1.40 3.81 5.03
C ALA A 41 -2.49 3.31 6.00
N ASP A 42 -2.08 2.70 7.11
CA ASP A 42 -2.96 2.13 8.14
C ASP A 42 -3.85 3.17 8.83
N ALA A 43 -3.31 4.34 9.17
CA ALA A 43 -4.09 5.44 9.74
C ALA A 43 -5.19 5.92 8.78
N HIS A 44 -4.96 5.83 7.46
CA HIS A 44 -5.97 6.17 6.45
C HIS A 44 -7.10 5.13 6.42
N SER A 45 -6.82 3.87 6.77
CA SER A 45 -7.86 2.84 6.91
C SER A 45 -8.89 3.21 7.97
N LEU A 46 -8.47 3.87 9.06
CA LEU A 46 -9.36 4.29 10.15
C LEU A 46 -10.34 5.41 9.76
N ALA A 47 -10.12 6.09 8.64
CA ALA A 47 -11.05 7.09 8.12
C ALA A 47 -12.34 6.46 7.53
N TYR A 48 -12.37 5.13 7.33
CA TYR A 48 -13.55 4.43 6.82
C TYR A 48 -14.35 3.83 7.99
N PRO A 49 -15.66 4.11 8.11
CA PRO A 49 -16.48 3.62 9.23
C PRO A 49 -16.42 2.11 9.46
N LYS A 50 -16.27 1.32 8.38
CA LYS A 50 -16.15 -0.14 8.44
C LYS A 50 -14.90 -0.66 9.17
N TYR A 51 -13.85 0.15 9.33
CA TYR A 51 -12.60 -0.29 9.95
C TYR A 51 -12.36 0.29 11.34
N ILE A 52 -13.20 1.22 11.80
CA ILE A 52 -13.06 1.84 13.13
C ILE A 52 -13.16 0.80 14.26
N GLY A 53 -13.99 -0.23 14.07
CA GLY A 53 -14.17 -1.33 15.03
C GLY A 53 -13.27 -2.55 14.82
N GLU A 54 -12.37 -2.51 13.83
CA GLU A 54 -11.57 -3.68 13.41
C GLU A 54 -10.06 -3.35 13.34
N PRO A 55 -9.43 -2.85 14.42
CA PRO A 55 -8.01 -2.47 14.41
C PRO A 55 -7.09 -3.66 14.13
N ASP A 56 -7.43 -4.86 14.63
CA ASP A 56 -6.65 -6.08 14.41
C ASP A 56 -6.60 -6.45 12.91
N LEU A 57 -7.71 -6.26 12.19
CA LEU A 57 -7.75 -6.49 10.74
C LEU A 57 -6.81 -5.56 9.99
N ILE A 58 -6.73 -4.28 10.39
CA ILE A 58 -5.82 -3.30 9.79
C ILE A 58 -4.37 -3.71 10.10
N ALA A 59 -4.06 -4.04 11.34
CA ALA A 59 -2.72 -4.45 11.77
C ALA A 59 -2.24 -5.71 11.02
N ASP A 60 -3.08 -6.74 10.92
CA ASP A 60 -2.79 -7.97 10.18
C ASP A 60 -2.58 -7.68 8.68
N SER A 61 -3.33 -6.72 8.14
CA SER A 61 -3.24 -6.35 6.72
C SER A 61 -1.89 -5.73 6.36
N ILE A 62 -1.21 -5.05 7.29
CA ILE A 62 0.13 -4.50 7.07
C ILE A 62 1.10 -5.61 6.65
N LEU A 63 1.16 -6.71 7.41
CA LEU A 63 2.04 -7.83 7.11
C LEU A 63 1.64 -8.53 5.81
N GLN A 64 0.33 -8.66 5.54
CA GLN A 64 -0.16 -9.26 4.30
C GLN A 64 0.23 -8.49 3.04
N VAL A 65 0.36 -7.16 3.15
CA VAL A 65 0.81 -6.30 2.05
C VAL A 65 2.35 -6.30 1.96
N ALA A 66 3.05 -6.32 3.08
CA ALA A 66 4.51 -6.23 3.12
C ALA A 66 5.26 -7.53 2.76
N GLN A 67 4.68 -8.70 3.06
CA GLN A 67 5.38 -10.00 2.95
C GLN A 67 5.18 -10.74 1.62
N LYS A 68 4.68 -10.07 0.57
CA LYS A 68 4.48 -10.67 -0.75
C LYS A 68 5.55 -10.27 -1.76
#